data_AF-A0A973ASE1-F1
#
_entry.id   AF-A0A973ASE1-F1
#
_cell.length_a   1.000
_cell.length_b   1.000
_cell.length_c   1.000
_cell.angle_alpha   90.00
_cell.angle_beta   90.00
_cell.angle_gamma   90.00
#
_symmetry.space_group_name_H-M   'P 1'
#
loop_
_entity.id
_entity.type
_entity.pdbx_description
1 polymer ?
#
loop_
_entity_poly.entity_id
_entity_poly.type
_entity_poly.pdbx_seq_one_letter_code
_entity_poly.pdbx_strand_id
1 'polypeptide(L)'
;MRQIATAEEIMAEQERNADAHIHMPSPSYWPIVLAFGLPVITFGMIFSHLIAVFGAVIVFFAAFGWALEPSTAPASDFETNNSAPSTELDTVGKS
;
A
#
# COMPACT_ATOMS: atom_id res chain seq x y z
N MET A 1 36.05 30.00 -9.37
CA MET A 1 35.76 28.58 -9.66
C MET A 1 35.09 28.00 -8.42
N ARG A 2 33.78 27.73 -8.47
CA ARG A 2 32.98 27.25 -7.34
C ARG A 2 33.19 25.74 -7.25
N GLN A 3 33.84 25.27 -6.19
CA GLN A 3 33.95 23.83 -5.93
C GLN A 3 32.53 23.29 -5.74
N ILE A 4 32.12 22.46 -6.69
CA ILE A 4 30.94 21.60 -6.60
C ILE A 4 31.26 20.56 -5.53
N ALA A 5 30.41 20.45 -4.51
CA ALA A 5 30.54 19.43 -3.47
C ALA A 5 30.81 18.07 -4.12
N THR A 6 31.81 17.37 -3.59
CA THR A 6 32.38 16.18 -4.19
C THR A 6 31.26 15.15 -4.36
N ALA A 7 31.14 14.50 -5.52
CA ALA A 7 29.97 13.64 -5.83
C ALA A 7 29.71 12.57 -4.75
N GLU A 8 30.76 12.13 -4.06
CA GLU A 8 30.73 11.27 -2.88
C GLU A 8 30.00 11.88 -1.66
N GLU A 9 30.14 13.18 -1.41
CA GLU A 9 29.47 13.91 -0.34
C GLU A 9 27.98 14.04 -0.62
N ILE A 10 27.61 14.34 -1.88
CA ILE A 10 26.21 14.39 -2.32
C ILE A 10 25.57 12.98 -2.28
N MET A 11 26.32 11.93 -2.64
CA MET A 11 25.84 10.55 -2.53
C MET A 11 25.70 10.10 -1.07
N ALA A 12 26.66 10.41 -0.21
CA ALA A 12 26.59 10.09 1.22
C ALA A 12 25.45 10.84 1.91
N GLU A 13 25.17 12.09 1.51
CA GLU A 13 24.05 12.86 2.03
C GLU A 13 22.69 12.33 1.52
N GLN A 14 22.62 11.89 0.26
CA GLN A 14 21.44 11.20 -0.29
C GLN A 14 21.22 9.83 0.35
N GLU A 15 22.26 9.08 0.66
CA GLU A 15 22.16 7.76 1.31
C GLU A 15 21.77 7.91 2.79
N ARG A 16 22.24 8.98 3.46
CA ARG A 16 21.80 9.37 4.81
C ARG A 16 20.36 9.91 4.86
N ASN A 17 19.89 10.54 3.79
CA ASN A 17 18.53 11.07 3.64
C ASN A 17 17.64 10.18 2.76
N ALA A 18 18.10 9.01 2.34
CA ALA A 18 17.31 8.06 1.57
C ALA A 18 16.31 7.45 2.54
N ASP A 19 15.12 8.04 2.60
CA ASP A 19 13.99 7.48 3.32
C ASP A 19 13.77 6.03 2.84
N ALA A 20 14.24 5.06 3.63
CA ALA A 20 14.08 3.62 3.40
C ALA A 20 12.62 3.16 3.52
N HIS A 21 11.68 4.10 3.63
CA HIS A 21 10.25 3.88 3.75
C HIS A 21 9.56 4.20 2.44
N ILE A 22 9.87 3.39 1.43
CA ILE A 22 9.02 3.29 0.25
C ILE A 22 7.73 2.60 0.70
N HIS A 23 6.74 3.39 1.13
CA HIS A 23 5.43 2.88 1.47
C HIS A 23 4.80 2.34 0.19
N MET A 24 4.73 1.01 0.10
CA MET A 24 3.96 0.35 -0.94
C MET A 24 2.48 0.68 -0.68
N PRO A 25 1.72 1.16 -1.68
CA PRO A 25 0.28 1.36 -1.53
C PRO A 25 -0.34 0.07 -1.01
N SER A 26 -1.21 0.17 -0.01
CA SER A 26 -1.95 -0.99 0.49
C SER A 26 -2.69 -1.68 -0.67
N PRO A 27 -2.60 -3.01 -0.83
CA PRO A 27 -3.33 -3.70 -1.90
C PRO A 27 -4.84 -3.57 -1.69
N SER A 28 -5.54 -2.91 -2.62
CA SER A 28 -7.02 -2.83 -2.63
C SER A 28 -7.60 -3.82 -3.64
N TYR A 29 -8.52 -4.67 -3.19
CA TYR A 29 -9.17 -5.70 -4.03
C TYR A 29 -10.47 -5.22 -4.68
N TRP A 30 -11.06 -4.12 -4.19
CA TRP A 30 -12.34 -3.63 -4.69
C TRP A 30 -12.36 -3.24 -6.17
N PRO A 31 -11.30 -2.66 -6.76
CA PRO A 31 -11.27 -2.37 -8.19
C PRO A 31 -11.51 -3.61 -9.07
N ILE A 32 -10.99 -4.78 -8.64
CA ILE A 32 -11.16 -6.05 -9.36
C ILE A 32 -12.60 -6.52 -9.27
N VAL A 33 -13.22 -6.45 -8.08
CA VAL A 33 -14.62 -6.84 -7.87
C VAL A 33 -15.56 -5.94 -8.70
N LEU A 34 -15.30 -4.63 -8.71
CA LEU A 34 -16.06 -3.67 -9.50
C LEU A 34 -15.95 -4.00 -11.00
N ALA A 35 -14.73 -4.23 -11.49
CA ALA A 35 -14.49 -4.58 -12.88
C ALA A 35 -15.20 -5.88 -13.29
N PHE A 36 -15.27 -6.87 -12.40
CA PHE A 36 -15.99 -8.12 -12.63
C PHE A 36 -17.51 -7.94 -12.72
N GLY A 37 -18.07 -6.97 -11.98
CA GLY A 37 -19.49 -6.65 -12.05
C GLY A 37 -19.95 -6.17 -13.44
N LEU A 38 -19.09 -5.47 -14.17
CA LEU A 38 -19.43 -4.89 -15.49
C LEU A 38 -19.72 -5.96 -16.57
N PRO A 39 -18.89 -7.01 -16.76
CA PRO A 39 -19.24 -8.15 -17.60
C PRO A 39 -20.52 -8.85 -17.17
N VAL A 40 -20.77 -9.02 -15.86
CA VAL A 40 -22.00 -9.66 -15.37
C VAL A 40 -23.25 -8.86 -15.74
N ILE A 41 -23.19 -7.53 -15.61
CA ILE A 41 -24.28 -6.63 -16.06
C ILE A 41 -24.50 -6.80 -17.57
N THR A 42 -23.42 -6.71 -18.35
CA THR A 42 -23.48 -6.76 -19.81
C THR A 42 -24.03 -8.11 -20.29
N PHE A 43 -23.56 -9.20 -19.70
CA PHE A 43 -24.08 -10.55 -19.95
C PHE A 43 -25.56 -10.66 -19.58
N GLY A 44 -25.95 -10.12 -18.43
CA GLY A 44 -27.35 -10.08 -18.01
C GLY A 44 -28.24 -9.29 -18.97
N MET A 45 -27.79 -8.15 -19.49
CA MET A 45 -28.58 -7.39 -20.46
C MET A 45 -28.90 -8.18 -21.74
N ILE A 46 -28.03 -9.11 -22.14
CA ILE A 46 -28.22 -9.93 -23.34
C ILE A 46 -29.15 -11.12 -23.07
N PHE A 47 -28.99 -11.80 -21.93
CA PHE A 47 -29.64 -13.09 -21.68
C PHE A 47 -30.75 -13.08 -20.63
N SER A 48 -30.69 -12.19 -19.62
CA SER A 48 -31.68 -12.10 -18.54
C SER A 48 -31.53 -10.83 -17.71
N HIS A 49 -32.58 -10.02 -17.68
CA HIS A 49 -32.64 -8.80 -16.86
C HIS A 49 -32.37 -9.06 -15.37
N LEU A 50 -32.70 -10.25 -14.85
CA LEU A 50 -32.40 -10.61 -13.46
C LEU A 50 -30.90 -10.72 -13.20
N ILE A 51 -30.13 -11.24 -14.16
CA ILE A 51 -28.67 -11.31 -14.07
C ILE A 51 -28.07 -9.90 -14.14
N ALA A 52 -28.66 -9.00 -14.94
CA ALA A 52 -28.22 -7.61 -15.02
C ALA A 52 -28.40 -6.89 -13.68
N VAL A 53 -29.55 -7.08 -13.02
CA VAL A 53 -29.80 -6.56 -11.67
C VAL A 53 -28.79 -7.10 -10.67
N PHE A 54 -28.49 -8.40 -10.73
CA PHE A 54 -27.48 -9.00 -9.85
C PHE A 54 -26.08 -8.38 -10.07
N GLY A 55 -25.67 -8.18 -11.32
CA GLY A 55 -24.43 -7.46 -11.64
C GLY A 55 -24.41 -6.02 -11.11
N ALA A 56 -25.54 -5.31 -11.19
CA ALA A 56 -25.67 -3.95 -10.65
C ALA A 56 -25.52 -3.92 -9.12
N VAL A 57 -26.06 -4.92 -8.43
CA VAL A 57 -25.89 -5.10 -6.98
C VAL A 57 -24.41 -5.32 -6.62
N ILE A 58 -23.68 -6.14 -7.39
CA ILE A 58 -22.24 -6.34 -7.21
C ILE A 58 -21.48 -5.01 -7.34
N VAL A 59 -21.73 -4.26 -8.42
CA VAL A 59 -21.06 -2.96 -8.65
C VAL A 59 -21.38 -1.97 -7.54
N PHE A 60 -22.64 -1.91 -7.08
CA PHE A 60 -23.04 -1.06 -5.97
C PHE A 60 -22.23 -1.40 -4.70
N PHE A 61 -22.25 -2.65 -4.24
CA PHE A 61 -21.50 -3.03 -3.04
C PHE A 61 -19.99 -2.90 -3.21
N ALA A 62 -19.44 -3.14 -4.42
CA ALA A 62 -18.03 -2.96 -4.68
C ALA A 62 -17.61 -1.49 -4.58
N ALA A 63 -18.40 -0.57 -5.12
CA ALA A 63 -18.16 0.86 -5.00
C ALA A 63 -18.25 1.34 -3.55
N PHE A 64 -19.25 0.87 -2.79
CA PHE A 64 -19.38 1.19 -1.36
C PHE A 64 -18.23 0.62 -0.54
N GLY A 65 -17.85 -0.64 -0.77
CA GLY A 65 -16.72 -1.27 -0.11
C GLY A 65 -15.40 -0.56 -0.39
N TRP A 66 -15.20 -0.13 -1.64
CA TRP A 66 -14.04 0.66 -2.03
C TRP A 66 -14.03 2.04 -1.38
N ALA A 67 -15.19 2.70 -1.29
CA ALA A 67 -15.32 4.01 -0.67
C ALA A 67 -15.10 3.99 0.86
N LEU A 68 -15.37 2.86 1.51
CA LEU A 68 -15.23 2.67 2.95
C LEU A 68 -13.88 2.05 3.36
N GLU A 69 -13.06 1.60 2.40
CA GLU A 69 -11.74 1.04 2.69
C GLU A 69 -10.77 2.14 3.16
N PRO A 70 -10.11 1.99 4.33
CA PRO A 70 -9.10 2.94 4.78
C PRO A 70 -7.87 2.89 3.86
N SER A 71 -7.41 4.05 3.37
CA SER A 71 -6.27 4.14 2.44
C SER A 71 -4.89 3.84 3.06
N THR A 72 -4.85 3.51 4.36
CA THR A 72 -3.64 3.27 5.14
C THR A 72 -3.89 2.18 6.19
N ALA A 73 -2.97 1.22 6.32
CA ALA A 73 -3.04 0.19 7.36
C ALA A 73 -2.96 0.80 8.78
N PRO A 74 -3.60 0.19 9.80
CA PRO A 74 -3.47 0.63 11.18
C PRO A 74 -2.02 0.50 11.68
N ALA A 75 -1.61 1.42 12.57
CA ALA A 75 -0.24 1.53 13.06
C ALA A 75 0.32 0.29 13.81
N SER A 76 -0.52 -0.71 14.09
CA SER A 76 -0.16 -1.93 14.83
C SER A 76 0.83 -2.84 14.08
N ASP A 77 0.96 -2.69 12.76
CA ASP A 77 1.92 -3.47 11.97
C ASP A 77 3.35 -2.88 12.04
N PHE A 78 3.50 -1.69 12.64
CA PHE A 78 4.81 -1.03 12.85
C PHE A 78 5.44 -1.35 14.21
N GLU A 79 4.78 -2.13 15.07
CA GLU A 79 5.24 -2.44 16.43
C GLU A 79 6.12 -3.70 16.52
N THR A 80 6.63 -4.21 15.39
CA THR A 80 7.59 -5.34 15.36
C THR A 80 9.04 -4.91 15.12
N ASN A 81 9.34 -3.62 14.89
CA ASN A 81 10.73 -3.16 14.68
C ASN A 81 11.29 -2.20 15.76
N ASN A 82 10.47 -1.67 16.69
CA ASN A 82 10.97 -0.74 17.71
C ASN A 82 11.32 -1.40 19.06
N SER A 83 11.26 -2.72 19.16
CA SER A 83 11.61 -3.48 20.38
C SER A 83 13.00 -4.10 20.29
N ALA A 84 14.04 -3.26 20.25
CA ALA A 84 15.36 -3.61 20.79
C ALA A 84 16.20 -2.33 20.98
N PRO A 85 16.17 -1.69 22.17
CA PRO A 85 17.20 -0.72 22.50
C PRO A 85 18.55 -1.45 22.52
N SER A 86 19.58 -0.79 22.00
CA SER A 86 20.99 -1.17 21.80
C SER A 86 21.77 -1.70 23.03
N THR A 87 21.15 -2.55 23.84
CA THR A 87 21.67 -3.02 25.14
C THR A 87 22.65 -4.18 24.97
N GLU A 88 22.57 -4.94 23.87
CA GLU A 88 23.48 -6.07 23.62
C GLU A 88 24.87 -5.66 23.10
N LEU A 89 25.02 -4.49 22.48
CA LEU A 89 26.32 -4.02 21.98
C LEU A 89 27.23 -3.44 23.08
N ASP A 90 26.68 -3.05 24.23
CA ASP A 90 27.43 -2.45 25.34
C ASP A 90 28.04 -3.48 26.31
N THR A 91 27.58 -4.74 26.23
CA THR A 91 28.08 -5.85 27.08
C THR A 91 29.19 -6.67 26.39
N VAL A 92 29.21 -6.73 25.06
CA VAL A 92 30.25 -7.44 24.29
C VAL A 92 31.60 -6.70 24.25
N GLY A 93 31.61 -5.38 24.46
CA GLY A 93 32.84 -4.58 24.49
C GLY A 93 33.57 -4.57 25.84
N LYS A 94 33.08 -5.30 26.84
CA LYS A 94 33.55 -5.23 28.24
C LYS A 94 33.98 -6.56 28.87
N SER A 95 34.15 -7.63 28.07
CA SER A 95 34.72 -8.91 28.51
C SER A 95 36.06 -9.19 27.84
#